data_AF-A0A7S0JXQ1-F1
#
_entry.id   AF-A0A7S0JXQ1-F1
#
_cell.length_a   1.000
_cell.length_b   1.000
_cell.length_c   1.000
_cell.angle_alpha   90.00
_cell.angle_beta   90.00
_cell.angle_gamma   90.00
#
_symmetry.space_group_name_H-M   'P 1'
#
loop_
_entity.id
_entity.type
_entity.pdbx_description
1 polymer ?
#
loop_
_entity_poly.entity_id
_entity_poly.type
_entity_poly.pdbx_seq_one_letter_code
_entity_poly.pdbx_strand_id
1 'polypeptide(L)'
;LYLEWALQCMRLWTAERPGVLSSGEVERMLASMAGPFTWMHRSHLQEILAAGGMEVAVRHSMAHPPLHHFLQVLLTYADSSPAALSELLSWLVRHIHLLNTDTEETAHAVLTAAMAASASGPNAERPLAGAELLDNAAPGARASDSVPGTAASSSAGAASGHAPELDTPCTLPGGATAALSRDPGTAPRPILRDPLSQHVTADTPLACFPVDTRAAVVRRLIKVAVGCVTHVFISLQPILMAHMQALVMGITRDAVACSQPHQHLLLLHAIFKSVAQRQSHAEPLFKCFPPIAPFLCRSFLRLHDHHTDAAVRDTCVKLALSLPLAISQQVLLIPQL
;
A
#
# COMPACT_ATOMS: atom_id res chain seq x y z
N LEU A 1 22.87 7.27 -1.19
CA LEU A 1 23.66 8.42 -1.71
C LEU A 1 23.07 9.06 -2.98
N TYR A 2 23.63 8.93 -4.21
CA TYR A 2 23.16 9.78 -5.33
C TYR A 2 21.65 9.67 -5.65
N LEU A 3 21.14 8.44 -5.77
CA LEU A 3 19.71 8.17 -5.97
C LEU A 3 18.83 8.71 -4.84
N GLU A 4 19.29 8.60 -3.61
CA GLU A 4 18.62 9.07 -2.38
C GLU A 4 18.52 10.60 -2.33
N TRP A 5 19.61 11.31 -2.68
CA TRP A 5 19.60 12.76 -2.85
C TRP A 5 18.67 13.19 -4.00
N ALA A 6 18.68 12.49 -5.13
CA ALA A 6 17.76 12.78 -6.24
C ALA A 6 16.29 12.63 -5.82
N LEU A 7 15.94 11.55 -5.10
CA LEU A 7 14.61 11.30 -4.56
C LEU A 7 14.19 12.29 -3.48
N GLN A 8 15.12 12.73 -2.63
CA GLN A 8 14.88 13.77 -1.63
C GLN A 8 14.64 15.14 -2.29
N CYS A 9 15.40 15.51 -3.33
CA CYS A 9 15.14 16.71 -4.12
C CYS A 9 13.81 16.66 -4.88
N MET A 10 13.48 15.51 -5.49
CA MET A 10 12.15 15.28 -6.10
C MET A 10 11.03 15.44 -5.07
N ARG A 11 11.21 14.94 -3.84
CA ARG A 11 10.23 15.08 -2.76
C ARG A 11 10.03 16.53 -2.34
N LEU A 12 11.11 17.26 -2.07
CA LEU A 12 11.04 18.66 -1.64
C LEU A 12 10.30 19.51 -2.68
N TRP A 13 10.72 19.47 -3.95
CA TRP A 13 10.10 20.25 -5.01
C TRP A 13 8.61 19.94 -5.22
N THR A 14 8.22 18.67 -5.10
CA THR A 14 6.81 18.26 -5.29
C THR A 14 5.93 18.51 -4.06
N ALA A 15 6.50 18.49 -2.86
CA ALA A 15 5.77 18.69 -1.60
C ALA A 15 5.72 20.17 -1.15
N GLU A 16 6.61 21.04 -1.64
CA GLU A 16 6.56 22.50 -1.45
C GLU A 16 5.48 23.19 -2.32
N ARG A 17 4.84 22.47 -3.26
CA ARG A 17 3.94 23.05 -4.28
C ARG A 17 2.54 22.39 -4.36
N PRO A 18 1.87 22.05 -3.24
CA PRO A 18 0.55 21.42 -3.28
C PRO A 18 -0.48 22.33 -3.97
N GLY A 19 -1.16 21.82 -5.00
CA GLY A 19 -2.21 22.53 -5.72
C GLY A 19 -1.76 23.56 -6.76
N VAL A 20 -0.47 23.92 -6.82
CA VAL A 20 0.06 24.88 -7.83
C VAL A 20 0.31 24.21 -9.19
N LEU A 21 0.53 22.90 -9.20
CA LEU A 21 0.89 22.12 -10.38
C LEU A 21 -0.17 21.05 -10.65
N SER A 22 -0.51 20.85 -11.92
CA SER A 22 -1.35 19.73 -12.34
C SER A 22 -0.62 18.40 -12.17
N SER A 23 -1.36 17.30 -11.99
CA SER A 23 -0.76 15.97 -11.85
C SER A 23 0.15 15.63 -13.04
N GLY A 24 -0.23 16.02 -14.27
CA GLY A 24 0.56 15.81 -15.47
C GLY A 24 1.80 16.69 -15.61
N GLU A 25 1.98 17.72 -14.76
CA GLU A 25 3.24 18.47 -14.65
C GLU A 25 4.20 17.81 -13.68
N VAL A 26 3.68 17.33 -12.54
CA VAL A 26 4.44 16.54 -11.57
C VAL A 26 4.98 15.26 -12.23
N GLU A 27 4.14 14.54 -12.97
CA GLU A 27 4.55 13.34 -13.70
C GLU A 27 5.63 13.64 -14.76
N ARG A 28 5.46 14.68 -15.60
CA ARG A 28 6.46 15.08 -16.59
C ARG A 28 7.80 15.48 -15.96
N MET A 29 7.78 16.19 -14.82
CA MET A 29 9.01 16.56 -14.12
C MET A 29 9.68 15.32 -13.51
N LEU A 30 8.93 14.42 -12.86
CA LEU A 30 9.48 13.18 -12.31
C LEU A 30 10.07 12.28 -13.40
N ALA A 31 9.46 12.21 -14.58
CA ALA A 31 10.01 11.51 -15.74
C ALA A 31 11.31 12.16 -16.24
N SER A 32 11.39 13.49 -16.28
CA SER A 32 12.62 14.22 -16.63
C SER A 32 13.75 13.98 -15.61
N MET A 33 13.44 14.02 -14.31
CA MET A 33 14.40 13.74 -13.23
C MET A 33 14.80 12.26 -13.12
N ALA A 34 13.99 11.34 -13.67
CA ALA A 34 14.34 9.93 -13.82
C ALA A 34 15.25 9.65 -15.03
N GLY A 35 15.32 10.56 -16.02
CA GLY A 35 16.12 10.40 -17.25
C GLY A 35 17.58 9.96 -17.05
N PRO A 36 18.35 10.55 -16.11
CA PRO A 36 19.72 10.12 -15.81
C PRO A 36 19.84 8.66 -15.34
N PHE A 37 18.76 8.08 -14.80
CA PHE A 37 18.71 6.69 -14.35
C PHE A 37 18.17 5.74 -15.44
N THR A 38 17.33 6.22 -16.37
CA THR A 38 16.90 5.39 -17.52
C THR A 38 17.96 5.26 -18.61
N TRP A 39 18.91 6.20 -18.68
CA TRP A 39 20.06 6.17 -19.59
C TRP A 39 21.32 5.52 -18.96
N MET A 40 21.24 5.09 -17.69
CA MET A 40 22.36 4.47 -16.99
C MET A 40 22.58 3.03 -17.47
N HIS A 41 23.84 2.63 -17.64
CA HIS A 41 24.16 1.25 -18.04
C HIS A 41 23.61 0.25 -17.01
N ARG A 42 22.98 -0.82 -17.53
CA ARG A 42 22.17 -1.78 -16.76
C ARG A 42 22.89 -2.36 -15.52
N SER A 43 24.19 -2.65 -15.61
CA SER A 43 24.97 -3.17 -14.47
C SER A 43 25.00 -2.18 -13.31
N HIS A 44 25.42 -0.93 -13.55
CA HIS A 44 25.52 0.10 -12.53
C HIS A 44 24.15 0.44 -11.92
N LEU A 45 23.09 0.46 -12.74
CA LEU A 45 21.73 0.65 -12.22
C LEU A 45 21.31 -0.53 -11.32
N GLN A 46 21.59 -1.77 -11.73
CA GLN A 46 21.28 -2.96 -10.93
C GLN A 46 22.06 -2.96 -9.60
N GLU A 47 23.35 -2.63 -9.64
CA GLU A 47 24.20 -2.48 -8.45
C GLU A 47 23.65 -1.43 -7.48
N ILE A 48 23.27 -0.24 -7.98
CA ILE A 48 22.68 0.84 -7.17
C ILE A 48 21.34 0.42 -6.55
N LEU A 49 20.48 -0.27 -7.31
CA LEU A 49 19.17 -0.69 -6.82
C LEU A 49 19.25 -1.85 -5.82
N ALA A 50 20.15 -2.82 -6.05
CA ALA A 50 20.40 -3.95 -5.17
C ALA A 50 21.10 -3.53 -3.87
N ALA A 51 21.98 -2.52 -3.90
CA ALA A 51 22.62 -1.91 -2.73
C ALA A 51 21.68 -1.02 -1.89
N GLY A 52 20.39 -1.39 -1.79
CA GLY A 52 19.36 -0.68 -1.04
C GLY A 52 18.66 0.47 -1.80
N GLY A 53 19.11 0.82 -3.01
CA GLY A 53 18.51 1.91 -3.80
C GLY A 53 17.03 1.68 -4.14
N MET A 54 16.62 0.44 -4.39
CA MET A 54 15.19 0.08 -4.55
C MET A 54 14.41 0.31 -3.24
N GLU A 55 14.99 -0.04 -2.10
CA GLU A 55 14.39 0.14 -0.78
C GLU A 55 14.17 1.62 -0.45
N VAL A 56 15.15 2.46 -0.78
CA VAL A 56 15.04 3.93 -0.66
C VAL A 56 13.96 4.47 -1.60
N ALA A 57 13.91 4.05 -2.86
CA ALA A 57 12.89 4.49 -3.82
C ALA A 57 11.45 4.14 -3.37
N VAL A 58 11.26 2.97 -2.76
CA VAL A 58 9.96 2.59 -2.18
C VAL A 58 9.64 3.39 -0.91
N ARG A 59 10.61 3.62 0.00
CA ARG A 59 10.42 4.52 1.16
C ARG A 59 10.00 5.93 0.76
N HIS A 60 10.66 6.52 -0.23
CA HIS A 60 10.26 7.83 -0.76
C HIS A 60 8.86 7.80 -1.39
N SER A 61 8.47 6.71 -2.05
CA SER A 61 7.11 6.51 -2.57
C SER A 61 6.05 6.37 -1.47
N MET A 62 6.41 5.81 -0.31
CA MET A 62 5.53 5.76 0.88
C MET A 62 5.46 7.12 1.60
N ALA A 63 6.55 7.86 1.66
CA ALA A 63 6.60 9.19 2.27
C ALA A 63 5.88 10.27 1.43
N HIS A 64 5.88 10.12 0.10
CA HIS A 64 5.24 11.06 -0.82
C HIS A 64 4.69 10.32 -2.06
N PRO A 65 3.39 9.97 -2.08
CA PRO A 65 2.79 9.08 -3.07
C PRO A 65 3.09 9.39 -4.56
N PRO A 66 3.16 10.65 -5.03
CA PRO A 66 3.56 10.95 -6.42
C PRO A 66 4.90 10.34 -6.86
N LEU A 67 5.83 10.09 -5.93
CA LEU A 67 7.15 9.52 -6.27
C LEU A 67 7.09 8.06 -6.77
N HIS A 68 5.95 7.37 -6.64
CA HIS A 68 5.77 6.08 -7.33
C HIS A 68 5.91 6.22 -8.86
N HIS A 69 5.70 7.41 -9.42
CA HIS A 69 5.89 7.68 -10.85
C HIS A 69 7.36 7.51 -11.26
N PHE A 70 8.34 7.78 -10.38
CA PHE A 70 9.76 7.52 -10.65
C PHE A 70 10.02 6.02 -10.91
N LEU A 71 9.49 5.15 -10.03
CA LEU A 71 9.60 3.70 -10.20
C LEU A 71 8.82 3.21 -11.43
N GLN A 72 7.67 3.81 -11.73
CA GLN A 72 6.93 3.54 -12.97
C GLN A 72 7.76 3.90 -14.21
N VAL A 73 8.45 5.04 -14.22
CA VAL A 73 9.32 5.47 -15.32
C VAL A 73 10.52 4.55 -15.51
N LEU A 74 11.20 4.13 -14.44
CA LEU A 74 12.30 3.15 -14.56
C LEU A 74 11.84 1.83 -15.21
N LEU A 75 10.56 1.46 -15.05
CA LEU A 75 9.94 0.27 -15.63
C LEU A 75 9.38 0.47 -17.05
N THR A 76 9.23 1.70 -17.55
CA THR A 76 8.76 1.96 -18.94
C THR A 76 9.89 2.18 -19.95
N TYR A 77 11.16 2.15 -19.54
CA TYR A 77 12.33 2.29 -20.43
C TYR A 77 13.08 0.94 -20.58
N ALA A 78 13.51 0.61 -21.79
CA ALA A 78 13.97 -0.74 -22.15
C ALA A 78 15.26 -1.18 -21.43
N ASP A 79 16.19 -0.25 -21.19
CA ASP A 79 17.51 -0.54 -20.61
C ASP A 79 17.48 -0.61 -19.09
N SER A 80 16.65 0.21 -18.44
CA SER A 80 16.50 0.26 -16.98
C SER A 80 15.50 -0.77 -16.44
N SER A 81 14.42 -1.05 -17.18
CA SER A 81 13.33 -1.93 -16.72
C SER A 81 13.76 -3.36 -16.32
N PRO A 82 14.76 -4.03 -16.91
CA PRO A 82 15.14 -5.37 -16.49
C PRO A 82 15.72 -5.39 -15.06
N ALA A 83 16.54 -4.39 -14.72
CA ALA A 83 17.17 -4.24 -13.41
C ALA A 83 16.18 -3.68 -12.38
N ALA A 84 15.37 -2.68 -12.78
CA ALA A 84 14.31 -2.16 -11.93
C ALA A 84 13.27 -3.23 -11.58
N LEU A 85 12.92 -4.12 -12.52
CA LEU A 85 11.97 -5.19 -12.30
C LEU A 85 12.52 -6.31 -11.40
N SER A 86 13.77 -6.75 -11.59
CA SER A 86 14.35 -7.81 -10.74
C SER A 86 14.41 -7.41 -9.28
N GLU A 87 14.90 -6.20 -9.01
CA GLU A 87 15.02 -5.69 -7.64
C GLU A 87 13.66 -5.35 -7.03
N LEU A 88 12.72 -4.81 -7.81
CA LEU A 88 11.37 -4.51 -7.31
C LEU A 88 10.60 -5.79 -6.98
N LEU A 89 10.62 -6.81 -7.85
CA LEU A 89 9.96 -8.08 -7.56
C LEU A 89 10.61 -8.80 -6.35
N SER A 90 11.94 -8.76 -6.27
CA SER A 90 12.69 -9.31 -5.12
C SER A 90 12.44 -8.53 -3.82
N TRP A 91 12.14 -7.24 -3.89
CA TRP A 91 11.68 -6.45 -2.73
C TRP A 91 10.23 -6.77 -2.36
N LEU A 92 9.33 -6.82 -3.34
CA LEU A 92 7.90 -7.08 -3.16
C LEU A 92 7.62 -8.46 -2.54
N VAL A 93 8.35 -9.51 -2.96
CA VAL A 93 8.22 -10.85 -2.37
C VAL A 93 8.64 -10.86 -0.89
N ARG A 94 9.69 -10.11 -0.51
CA ARG A 94 10.13 -9.99 0.89
C ARG A 94 9.15 -9.21 1.76
N HIS A 95 8.52 -8.18 1.20
CA HIS A 95 7.69 -7.22 1.93
C HIS A 95 6.19 -7.37 1.68
N ILE A 96 5.75 -8.55 1.23
CA ILE A 96 4.35 -8.79 0.83
C ILE A 96 3.36 -8.60 1.97
N HIS A 97 3.80 -8.92 3.20
CA HIS A 97 3.10 -8.68 4.47
C HIS A 97 2.69 -7.21 4.70
N LEU A 98 3.34 -6.23 4.05
CA LEU A 98 2.95 -4.81 4.12
C LEU A 98 1.62 -4.50 3.40
N LEU A 99 1.02 -5.49 2.72
CA LEU A 99 -0.36 -5.41 2.22
C LEU A 99 -1.40 -5.54 3.34
N ASN A 100 -1.07 -6.22 4.44
CA ASN A 100 -1.98 -6.51 5.55
C ASN A 100 -2.14 -5.28 6.48
N THR A 101 -3.36 -4.74 6.51
CA THR A 101 -3.76 -3.57 7.30
C THR A 101 -3.82 -3.80 8.80
N ASP A 102 -4.04 -5.04 9.22
CA ASP A 102 -4.50 -5.36 10.58
C ASP A 102 -3.31 -5.54 11.54
N THR A 103 -2.10 -5.53 10.99
CA THR A 103 -0.83 -5.62 11.72
C THR A 103 -0.63 -4.48 12.74
N GLU A 104 -1.34 -3.36 12.61
CA GLU A 104 -1.26 -2.26 13.59
C GLU A 104 -2.33 -2.24 14.68
N GLU A 105 -3.42 -3.01 14.63
CA GLU A 105 -4.24 -3.16 15.86
C GLU A 105 -3.41 -3.85 16.95
N THR A 106 -2.59 -4.83 16.58
CA THR A 106 -1.64 -5.48 17.49
C THR A 106 -0.40 -4.63 17.74
N ALA A 107 0.26 -4.08 16.72
CA ALA A 107 1.48 -3.28 16.93
C ALA A 107 1.21 -1.95 17.67
N HIS A 108 0.09 -1.27 17.42
CA HIS A 108 -0.29 -0.04 18.12
C HIS A 108 -0.80 -0.34 19.54
N ALA A 109 -1.48 -1.48 19.78
CA ALA A 109 -1.75 -1.94 21.14
C ALA A 109 -0.46 -2.26 21.92
N VAL A 110 0.52 -2.90 21.28
CA VAL A 110 1.85 -3.16 21.88
C VAL A 110 2.63 -1.86 22.13
N LEU A 111 2.58 -0.88 21.23
CA LEU A 111 3.20 0.44 21.42
C LEU A 111 2.52 1.22 22.57
N THR A 112 1.19 1.22 22.63
CA THR A 112 0.44 1.85 23.71
C THR A 112 0.67 1.13 25.05
N ALA A 113 0.75 -0.20 25.07
CA ALA A 113 1.08 -0.98 26.26
C ALA A 113 2.53 -0.74 26.73
N ALA A 114 3.49 -0.66 25.80
CA ALA A 114 4.87 -0.32 26.11
C ALA A 114 5.01 1.12 26.62
N MET A 115 4.26 2.08 26.07
CA MET A 115 4.17 3.45 26.58
C MET A 115 3.52 3.51 27.97
N ALA A 116 2.45 2.74 28.22
CA ALA A 116 1.82 2.65 29.54
C ALA A 116 2.77 2.01 30.58
N ALA A 117 3.48 0.95 30.22
CA ALA A 117 4.52 0.35 31.05
C ALA A 117 5.70 1.30 31.30
N SER A 118 6.05 2.16 30.32
CA SER A 118 7.08 3.20 30.48
C SER A 118 6.62 4.39 31.35
N ALA A 119 5.31 4.66 31.39
CA ALA A 119 4.72 5.67 32.28
C ALA A 119 4.59 5.16 33.73
N SER A 120 4.40 3.85 33.90
CA SER A 120 4.43 3.17 35.20
C SER A 120 5.87 2.94 35.67
N GLY A 121 6.51 4.01 36.15
CA GLY A 121 7.86 3.95 36.72
C GLY A 121 8.02 2.92 37.86
N PRO A 122 9.25 2.48 38.17
CA PRO A 122 9.52 1.35 39.06
C PRO A 122 9.36 1.70 40.55
N ASN A 123 8.15 2.05 40.98
CA ASN A 123 7.79 2.18 42.39
C ASN A 123 6.29 1.95 42.64
N ALA A 124 5.84 0.74 42.34
CA ALA A 124 4.60 0.18 42.86
C ALA A 124 4.95 -1.13 43.59
N GLU A 125 4.56 -1.24 44.85
CA GLU A 125 4.93 -2.38 45.70
C GLU A 125 4.26 -3.68 45.23
N ARG A 126 4.86 -4.83 45.56
CA ARG A 126 4.20 -6.14 45.44
C ARG A 126 3.27 -6.38 46.64
N PRO A 127 1.99 -6.70 46.41
CA PRO A 127 1.28 -7.64 47.27
C PRO A 127 1.63 -9.08 46.88
N LEU A 128 1.62 -10.00 47.84
CA LEU A 128 1.74 -11.44 47.57
C LEU A 128 0.37 -12.08 47.32
N ALA A 129 0.41 -13.15 46.52
CA ALA A 129 -0.46 -14.33 46.51
C ALA A 129 -1.80 -14.33 47.30
N GLY A 130 -2.88 -14.48 46.53
CA GLY A 130 -4.14 -15.16 46.87
C GLY A 130 -4.83 -15.45 45.54
N ALA A 131 -4.95 -16.69 45.03
CA ALA A 131 -5.60 -17.88 45.56
C ALA A 131 -7.14 -17.81 45.48
N GLU A 132 -7.74 -18.90 44.97
CA GLU A 132 -9.18 -19.22 44.95
C GLU A 132 -10.10 -18.40 44.00
N LEU A 133 -11.26 -18.91 43.55
CA LEU A 133 -11.66 -20.28 43.12
C LEU A 133 -13.05 -20.22 42.40
N LEU A 134 -13.18 -20.73 41.16
CA LEU A 134 -14.47 -20.92 40.44
C LEU A 134 -15.32 -19.61 40.28
N ASP A 135 -16.53 -19.55 39.70
CA ASP A 135 -17.30 -20.53 38.91
C ASP A 135 -18.18 -19.88 37.80
N ASN A 136 -18.74 -20.72 36.93
CA ASN A 136 -20.02 -20.59 36.18
C ASN A 136 -20.79 -19.24 36.14
N ALA A 137 -21.15 -18.76 34.93
CA ALA A 137 -22.54 -18.88 34.41
C ALA A 137 -22.85 -18.03 33.15
N ALA A 138 -23.41 -18.70 32.14
CA ALA A 138 -24.45 -18.19 31.22
C ALA A 138 -25.69 -19.11 31.40
N PRO A 139 -26.87 -18.92 30.75
CA PRO A 139 -27.20 -17.97 29.68
C PRO A 139 -28.62 -17.32 29.76
N GLY A 140 -28.96 -16.53 28.73
CA GLY A 140 -30.34 -16.27 28.27
C GLY A 140 -30.93 -14.90 28.61
N ALA A 141 -32.06 -14.47 28.03
CA ALA A 141 -32.79 -14.88 26.81
C ALA A 141 -33.97 -13.88 26.59
N ARG A 142 -34.58 -13.86 25.38
CA ARG A 142 -35.79 -13.07 24.99
C ARG A 142 -35.56 -11.54 24.85
N ALA A 143 -36.33 -10.79 24.04
CA ALA A 143 -37.19 -11.14 22.88
C ALA A 143 -37.49 -9.86 22.04
N SER A 144 -38.27 -10.04 20.97
CA SER A 144 -38.98 -9.11 20.07
C SER A 144 -39.47 -7.77 20.70
N ASP A 145 -39.83 -6.71 19.96
CA ASP A 145 -40.64 -6.74 18.72
C ASP A 145 -40.73 -5.41 17.93
N SER A 146 -41.33 -5.49 16.74
CA SER A 146 -42.09 -4.44 16.00
C SER A 146 -41.43 -3.17 15.42
N VAL A 147 -41.79 -2.91 14.15
CA VAL A 147 -41.58 -1.72 13.28
C VAL A 147 -43.00 -1.36 12.75
N PRO A 148 -43.46 -0.08 12.64
CA PRO A 148 -43.43 0.61 11.32
C PRO A 148 -43.54 2.17 11.28
N GLY A 149 -43.28 2.73 10.09
CA GLY A 149 -43.63 4.10 9.66
C GLY A 149 -42.49 5.13 9.76
N THR A 150 -42.36 6.14 8.88
CA THR A 150 -43.19 6.59 7.73
C THR A 150 -42.30 7.32 6.71
N ALA A 151 -42.76 7.62 5.49
CA ALA A 151 -41.93 8.15 4.38
C ALA A 151 -42.41 9.50 3.77
N ALA A 152 -41.45 10.33 3.31
CA ALA A 152 -41.51 11.43 2.33
C ALA A 152 -40.05 11.87 2.01
N SER A 153 -39.57 12.27 0.82
CA SER A 153 -40.08 13.21 -0.22
C SER A 153 -39.97 14.69 0.26
N SER A 154 -39.38 15.68 -0.45
CA SER A 154 -39.01 15.80 -1.87
C SER A 154 -37.92 16.89 -2.17
N SER A 155 -37.32 16.80 -3.37
CA SER A 155 -37.05 17.89 -4.36
C SER A 155 -36.14 19.12 -4.11
N ALA A 156 -35.10 19.20 -4.96
CA ALA A 156 -34.75 20.31 -5.89
C ALA A 156 -34.53 21.77 -5.42
N GLY A 157 -33.28 22.23 -5.54
CA GLY A 157 -32.88 23.13 -6.66
C GLY A 157 -32.93 24.66 -6.50
N ALA A 158 -31.77 25.32 -6.65
CA ALA A 158 -31.62 26.70 -7.17
C ALA A 158 -30.17 26.94 -7.64
N ALA A 159 -29.95 27.83 -8.62
CA ALA A 159 -28.62 28.24 -9.07
C ALA A 159 -28.58 29.72 -9.51
N SER A 160 -27.65 30.48 -8.94
CA SER A 160 -27.16 31.83 -9.33
C SER A 160 -26.07 32.22 -8.29
N GLY A 161 -25.08 33.09 -8.53
CA GLY A 161 -24.70 33.88 -9.71
C GLY A 161 -24.03 35.20 -9.28
N HIS A 162 -23.08 35.70 -10.08
CA HIS A 162 -22.30 36.95 -9.93
C HIS A 162 -21.22 37.09 -8.83
N ALA A 163 -19.99 37.31 -9.31
CA ALA A 163 -19.09 38.40 -8.89
C ALA A 163 -19.10 39.48 -10.03
N PRO A 164 -18.38 40.63 -10.01
CA PRO A 164 -16.98 40.88 -9.58
C PRO A 164 -16.95 41.77 -8.30
N GLU A 165 -16.04 42.71 -7.93
CA GLU A 165 -14.88 43.45 -8.49
C GLU A 165 -13.76 43.54 -7.41
N LEU A 166 -12.45 43.49 -7.70
CA LEU A 166 -11.55 44.52 -8.27
C LEU A 166 -11.52 45.87 -7.50
N ASP A 167 -10.52 46.06 -6.62
CA ASP A 167 -9.39 46.97 -6.91
C ASP A 167 -8.18 46.85 -5.92
N THR A 168 -7.11 47.64 -6.17
CA THR A 168 -5.76 47.61 -5.51
C THR A 168 -5.52 48.82 -4.55
N PRO A 169 -4.32 49.10 -3.94
CA PRO A 169 -3.06 48.35 -3.77
C PRO A 169 -2.45 48.33 -2.33
N CYS A 170 -1.25 47.75 -2.24
CA CYS A 170 -0.29 47.65 -1.12
C CYS A 170 -0.07 48.86 -0.17
N THR A 171 0.22 48.57 1.10
CA THR A 171 1.16 49.36 1.93
C THR A 171 1.88 48.52 3.00
N LEU A 172 3.20 48.72 3.17
CA LEU A 172 3.99 48.32 4.35
C LEU A 172 4.22 49.57 5.23
N PRO A 173 4.22 49.43 6.57
CA PRO A 173 5.46 49.23 7.33
C PRO A 173 5.29 48.17 8.45
N GLY A 174 6.29 47.77 9.23
CA GLY A 174 7.71 48.14 9.32
C GLY A 174 8.38 47.28 10.41
N GLY A 175 9.71 47.19 10.42
CA GLY A 175 10.42 46.22 11.29
C GLY A 175 10.49 46.62 12.77
N ALA A 176 10.32 45.64 13.67
CA ALA A 176 10.70 45.74 15.08
C ALA A 176 11.26 44.41 15.58
N THR A 177 12.52 44.40 16.04
CA THR A 177 13.14 43.24 16.67
C THR A 177 12.68 43.14 18.13
N ALA A 178 12.00 42.05 18.49
CA ALA A 178 11.63 41.73 19.87
C ALA A 178 12.30 40.42 20.30
N ALA A 179 13.31 40.50 21.16
CA ALA A 179 13.86 39.37 21.88
C ALA A 179 13.14 39.20 23.24
N LEU A 180 13.38 38.06 23.90
CA LEU A 180 12.99 37.73 25.28
C LEU A 180 11.48 37.57 25.56
N SER A 181 11.05 36.30 25.58
CA SER A 181 10.64 35.70 26.86
C SER A 181 10.91 34.20 26.85
N ARG A 182 11.29 33.62 27.99
CA ARG A 182 11.57 32.18 28.17
C ARG A 182 10.85 31.70 29.42
N ASP A 183 9.63 31.23 29.24
CA ASP A 183 8.74 30.82 30.32
C ASP A 183 8.85 29.31 30.61
N PRO A 184 9.32 28.87 31.79
CA PRO A 184 9.61 27.47 32.08
C PRO A 184 8.40 26.75 32.73
N GLY A 185 7.25 26.72 32.04
CA GLY A 185 5.96 26.36 32.66
C GLY A 185 5.02 25.40 31.92
N THR A 186 5.38 24.85 30.76
CA THR A 186 4.45 24.02 29.96
C THR A 186 5.02 22.66 29.60
N ALA A 187 4.28 21.58 29.92
CA ALA A 187 4.61 20.22 29.48
C ALA A 187 4.68 20.12 27.94
N PRO A 188 5.56 19.27 27.38
CA PRO A 188 5.72 19.16 25.93
C PRO A 188 4.47 18.57 25.29
N ARG A 189 3.59 19.43 24.77
CA ARG A 189 2.62 19.04 23.74
C ARG A 189 3.40 18.37 22.61
N PRO A 190 2.96 17.20 22.09
CA PRO A 190 3.67 16.54 21.01
C PRO A 190 3.71 17.48 19.81
N ILE A 191 4.92 17.89 19.41
CA ILE A 191 5.11 18.69 18.21
C ILE A 191 4.63 17.83 17.05
N LEU A 192 3.57 18.29 16.37
CA LEU A 192 3.12 17.75 15.10
C LEU A 192 4.23 18.04 14.07
N ARG A 193 5.23 17.16 14.00
CA ARG A 193 6.40 17.32 13.12
C ARG A 193 5.91 17.31 11.68
N ASP A 194 6.14 18.41 10.97
CA ASP A 194 5.78 18.52 9.56
C ASP A 194 6.35 17.34 8.74
N PRO A 195 5.54 16.68 7.89
CA PRO A 195 6.00 15.56 7.06
C PRO A 195 7.06 15.99 6.03
N LEU A 196 7.17 17.29 5.77
CA LEU A 196 8.24 17.90 4.98
C LEU A 196 9.62 17.74 5.65
N SER A 197 9.70 17.88 6.98
CA SER A 197 10.97 17.98 7.72
C SER A 197 11.63 16.64 8.05
N GLN A 198 10.94 15.51 7.91
CA GLN A 198 11.58 14.20 8.08
C GLN A 198 12.48 13.91 6.88
N HIS A 199 13.80 13.81 7.08
CA HIS A 199 14.69 13.28 6.05
C HIS A 199 14.48 11.78 5.94
N VAL A 200 13.88 11.31 4.84
CA VAL A 200 13.77 9.88 4.54
C VAL A 200 15.16 9.38 4.17
N THR A 201 15.58 8.26 4.76
CA THR A 201 16.89 7.62 4.54
C THR A 201 16.71 6.12 4.34
N ALA A 202 17.77 5.42 3.93
CA ALA A 202 17.82 3.96 3.96
C ALA A 202 17.45 3.38 5.36
N ASP A 203 17.86 4.03 6.45
CA ASP A 203 17.64 3.55 7.82
C ASP A 203 16.24 3.83 8.39
N THR A 204 15.39 4.58 7.68
CA THR A 204 14.03 4.92 8.16
C THR A 204 13.19 3.65 8.25
N PRO A 205 12.72 3.21 9.44
CA PRO A 205 12.00 1.95 9.57
C PRO A 205 10.63 2.05 8.89
N LEU A 206 10.24 1.00 8.15
CA LEU A 206 9.02 1.01 7.33
C LEU A 206 7.73 1.22 8.16
N ALA A 207 7.77 0.89 9.46
CA ALA A 207 6.69 1.16 10.42
C ALA A 207 6.36 2.65 10.62
N CYS A 208 7.25 3.59 10.23
CA CYS A 208 6.97 5.03 10.35
C CYS A 208 5.96 5.58 9.32
N PHE A 209 5.60 4.81 8.29
CA PHE A 209 4.63 5.23 7.26
C PHE A 209 3.23 4.65 7.57
N PRO A 210 2.13 5.41 7.43
CA PRO A 210 0.77 4.92 7.75
C PRO A 210 0.40 3.66 6.96
N VAL A 211 -0.29 2.70 7.59
CA VAL A 211 -0.57 1.37 7.01
C VAL A 211 -1.25 1.45 5.65
N ASP A 212 -2.29 2.28 5.53
CA ASP A 212 -3.01 2.47 4.28
C ASP A 212 -2.10 2.95 3.16
N THR A 213 -1.15 3.83 3.47
CA THR A 213 -0.15 4.34 2.53
C THR A 213 0.85 3.24 2.15
N ARG A 214 1.35 2.45 3.12
CA ARG A 214 2.22 1.29 2.85
C ARG A 214 1.53 0.32 1.90
N ALA A 215 0.34 -0.13 2.28
CA ALA A 215 -0.41 -1.14 1.56
C ALA A 215 -0.88 -0.63 0.19
N ALA A 216 -1.29 0.65 0.05
CA ALA A 216 -1.65 1.25 -1.23
C ALA A 216 -0.44 1.36 -2.18
N VAL A 217 0.74 1.75 -1.68
CA VAL A 217 1.97 1.82 -2.48
C VAL A 217 2.41 0.42 -2.92
N VAL A 218 2.38 -0.58 -2.03
CA VAL A 218 2.72 -1.97 -2.39
C VAL A 218 1.72 -2.53 -3.42
N ARG A 219 0.41 -2.31 -3.26
CA ARG A 219 -0.62 -2.64 -4.27
C ARG A 219 -0.36 -1.96 -5.62
N ARG A 220 0.03 -0.67 -5.62
CA ARG A 220 0.36 0.10 -6.84
C ARG A 220 1.60 -0.49 -7.52
N LEU A 221 2.67 -0.76 -6.76
CA LEU A 221 3.93 -1.30 -7.27
C LEU A 221 3.78 -2.71 -7.86
N ILE A 222 3.01 -3.61 -7.23
CA ILE A 222 2.70 -4.93 -7.80
C ILE A 222 1.98 -4.79 -9.15
N LYS A 223 0.99 -3.89 -9.24
CA LYS A 223 0.26 -3.64 -10.50
C LYS A 223 1.16 -3.03 -11.59
N VAL A 224 2.09 -2.16 -11.24
CA VAL A 224 3.07 -1.58 -12.19
C VAL A 224 4.11 -2.62 -12.62
N ALA A 225 4.62 -3.46 -11.71
CA ALA A 225 5.59 -4.52 -12.02
C ALA A 225 5.01 -5.60 -12.93
N VAL A 226 3.80 -6.08 -12.66
CA VAL A 226 3.09 -7.01 -13.55
C VAL A 226 2.74 -6.30 -14.86
N GLY A 227 2.21 -5.07 -14.79
CA GLY A 227 1.80 -4.30 -15.97
C GLY A 227 2.94 -3.94 -16.92
N CYS A 228 4.15 -3.72 -16.41
CA CYS A 228 5.38 -3.58 -17.18
C CYS A 228 5.55 -4.77 -18.14
N VAL A 229 5.44 -5.99 -17.63
CA VAL A 229 5.63 -7.21 -18.44
C VAL A 229 4.42 -7.51 -19.33
N THR A 230 3.19 -7.35 -18.83
CA THR A 230 1.97 -7.72 -19.58
C THR A 230 1.55 -6.67 -20.60
N HIS A 231 2.00 -5.41 -20.49
CA HIS A 231 1.64 -4.34 -21.43
C HIS A 231 2.84 -3.74 -22.17
N VAL A 232 4.02 -3.60 -21.55
CA VAL A 232 5.19 -2.90 -22.15
C VAL A 232 6.23 -3.88 -22.71
N PHE A 233 6.96 -4.58 -21.85
CA PHE A 233 8.14 -5.39 -22.23
C PHE A 233 7.92 -6.89 -21.97
N ILE A 234 7.37 -7.58 -22.98
CA ILE A 234 7.15 -9.03 -22.90
C ILE A 234 8.45 -9.84 -22.82
N SER A 235 9.59 -9.29 -23.25
CA SER A 235 10.93 -9.87 -23.06
C SER A 235 11.32 -10.05 -21.59
N LEU A 236 10.66 -9.38 -20.65
CA LEU A 236 10.92 -9.50 -19.20
C LEU A 236 10.07 -10.60 -18.52
N GLN A 237 9.26 -11.33 -19.29
CA GLN A 237 8.46 -12.46 -18.83
C GLN A 237 9.21 -13.49 -17.95
N PRO A 238 10.44 -13.95 -18.26
CA PRO A 238 11.16 -14.88 -17.38
C PRO A 238 11.50 -14.28 -16.01
N ILE A 239 11.73 -12.97 -15.90
CA ILE A 239 11.97 -12.29 -14.61
C ILE A 239 10.71 -12.35 -13.76
N LEU A 240 9.55 -12.01 -14.35
CA LEU A 240 8.26 -12.10 -13.64
C LEU A 240 7.90 -13.54 -13.27
N MET A 241 8.13 -14.53 -14.14
CA MET A 241 7.85 -15.93 -13.85
C MET A 241 8.58 -16.45 -12.59
N ALA A 242 9.83 -16.03 -12.37
CA ALA A 242 10.61 -16.43 -11.20
C ALA A 242 9.99 -15.99 -9.86
N HIS A 243 9.26 -14.87 -9.86
CA HIS A 243 8.64 -14.31 -8.65
C HIS A 243 7.11 -14.50 -8.58
N MET A 244 6.43 -14.73 -9.71
CA MET A 244 4.96 -14.79 -9.82
C MET A 244 4.34 -15.80 -8.83
N GLN A 245 4.91 -17.01 -8.73
CA GLN A 245 4.39 -18.03 -7.82
C GLN A 245 4.47 -17.57 -6.36
N ALA A 246 5.60 -16.98 -5.95
CA ALA A 246 5.78 -16.47 -4.59
C ALA A 246 4.86 -15.28 -4.29
N LEU A 247 4.70 -14.35 -5.23
CA LEU A 247 3.79 -13.20 -5.11
C LEU A 247 2.34 -13.65 -4.93
N VAL A 248 1.83 -14.49 -5.83
CA VAL A 248 0.43 -14.94 -5.80
C VAL A 248 0.14 -15.77 -4.54
N MET A 249 1.06 -16.66 -4.14
CA MET A 249 0.96 -17.42 -2.89
C MET A 249 0.98 -16.52 -1.65
N GLY A 250 1.83 -15.50 -1.61
CA GLY A 250 1.93 -14.56 -0.49
C GLY A 250 0.66 -13.70 -0.36
N ILE A 251 0.22 -13.03 -1.43
CA ILE A 251 -1.03 -12.24 -1.42
C ILE A 251 -2.23 -13.10 -0.98
N THR A 252 -2.29 -14.38 -1.40
CA THR A 252 -3.37 -15.29 -1.01
C THR A 252 -3.26 -15.74 0.46
N ARG A 253 -2.05 -15.88 1.02
CA ARG A 253 -1.85 -16.17 2.45
C ARG A 253 -2.23 -14.96 3.31
N ASP A 254 -1.78 -13.78 2.92
CA ASP A 254 -2.10 -12.53 3.63
C ASP A 254 -3.62 -12.25 3.57
N ALA A 255 -4.27 -12.51 2.42
CA ALA A 255 -5.73 -12.45 2.30
C ALA A 255 -6.45 -13.38 3.29
N VAL A 256 -6.01 -14.63 3.45
CA VAL A 256 -6.60 -15.60 4.40
C VAL A 256 -6.36 -15.21 5.87
N ALA A 257 -5.34 -14.40 6.15
CA ALA A 257 -4.96 -13.95 7.50
C ALA A 257 -5.41 -12.50 7.81
N CYS A 258 -6.22 -11.89 6.95
CA CYS A 258 -6.59 -10.47 7.02
C CYS A 258 -8.10 -10.31 7.23
N SER A 259 -8.50 -9.42 8.14
CA SER A 259 -9.88 -9.00 8.41
C SER A 259 -10.54 -8.34 7.20
N GLN A 260 -9.74 -7.72 6.32
CA GLN A 260 -10.19 -7.06 5.09
C GLN A 260 -9.61 -7.73 3.82
N PRO A 261 -9.99 -8.99 3.50
CA PRO A 261 -9.40 -9.73 2.37
C PRO A 261 -9.72 -9.09 1.01
N HIS A 262 -10.80 -8.30 0.90
CA HIS A 262 -11.32 -7.77 -0.35
C HIS A 262 -10.26 -7.04 -1.19
N GLN A 263 -9.40 -6.22 -0.57
CA GLN A 263 -8.36 -5.47 -1.29
C GLN A 263 -7.25 -6.38 -1.86
N HIS A 264 -6.96 -7.50 -1.19
CA HIS A 264 -6.02 -8.53 -1.65
C HIS A 264 -6.64 -9.35 -2.80
N LEU A 265 -7.93 -9.69 -2.69
CA LEU A 265 -8.67 -10.42 -3.72
C LEU A 265 -8.83 -9.60 -5.02
N LEU A 266 -9.09 -8.29 -4.91
CA LEU A 266 -9.07 -7.38 -6.06
C LEU A 266 -7.68 -7.26 -6.71
N LEU A 267 -6.60 -7.33 -5.93
CA LEU A 267 -5.23 -7.36 -6.46
C LEU A 267 -4.97 -8.65 -7.24
N LEU A 268 -5.32 -9.82 -6.68
CA LEU A 268 -5.21 -11.11 -7.38
C LEU A 268 -6.00 -11.12 -8.69
N HIS A 269 -7.22 -10.59 -8.69
CA HIS A 269 -8.07 -10.53 -9.88
C HIS A 269 -7.46 -9.64 -10.96
N ALA A 270 -6.85 -8.51 -10.57
CA ALA A 270 -6.10 -7.67 -11.50
C ALA A 270 -4.88 -8.39 -12.10
N ILE A 271 -4.12 -9.15 -11.29
CA ILE A 271 -2.97 -9.94 -11.77
C ILE A 271 -3.42 -11.01 -12.76
N PHE A 272 -4.43 -11.82 -12.41
CA PHE A 272 -4.95 -12.89 -13.26
C PHE A 272 -5.48 -12.34 -14.59
N LYS A 273 -6.22 -11.22 -14.54
CA LYS A 273 -6.70 -10.52 -15.74
C LYS A 273 -5.57 -10.00 -16.64
N SER A 274 -4.54 -9.36 -16.07
CA SER A 274 -3.39 -8.87 -16.83
C SER A 274 -2.59 -10.00 -17.50
N VAL A 275 -2.48 -11.18 -16.86
CA VAL A 275 -1.88 -12.38 -17.49
C VAL A 275 -2.78 -12.94 -18.59
N ALA A 276 -4.08 -13.10 -18.32
CA ALA A 276 -5.03 -13.72 -19.24
C ALA A 276 -5.27 -12.92 -20.53
N GLN A 277 -5.07 -11.60 -20.52
CA GLN A 277 -5.32 -10.73 -21.68
C GLN A 277 -4.34 -10.90 -22.86
N ARG A 278 -3.17 -11.54 -22.70
CA ARG A 278 -2.20 -11.79 -23.80
C ARG A 278 -2.15 -13.26 -24.23
N GLN A 279 -3.29 -13.88 -24.53
CA GLN A 279 -3.40 -15.33 -24.79
C GLN A 279 -2.37 -15.91 -25.79
N SER A 280 -1.97 -15.16 -26.83
CA SER A 280 -1.00 -15.63 -27.85
C SER A 280 0.47 -15.70 -27.39
N HIS A 281 0.84 -15.05 -26.28
CA HIS A 281 2.24 -14.99 -25.81
C HIS A 281 2.39 -15.12 -24.29
N ALA A 282 1.30 -15.12 -23.53
CA ALA A 282 1.32 -15.32 -22.08
C ALA A 282 1.54 -16.77 -21.67
N GLU A 283 1.52 -17.75 -22.60
CA GLU A 283 1.65 -19.19 -22.33
C GLU A 283 2.77 -19.60 -21.33
N PRO A 284 3.96 -18.97 -21.30
CA PRO A 284 4.96 -19.20 -20.25
C PRO A 284 4.46 -18.83 -18.83
N LEU A 285 3.74 -17.71 -18.66
CA LEU A 285 3.16 -17.30 -17.37
C LEU A 285 2.04 -18.24 -16.93
N PHE A 286 1.23 -18.76 -17.85
CA PHE A 286 0.21 -19.76 -17.52
C PHE A 286 0.83 -21.00 -16.83
N LYS A 287 2.08 -21.36 -17.16
CA LYS A 287 2.77 -22.52 -16.56
C LYS A 287 3.15 -22.33 -15.08
N CYS A 288 3.09 -21.10 -14.54
CA CYS A 288 3.31 -20.81 -13.12
C CYS A 288 2.11 -21.20 -12.22
N PHE A 289 0.90 -21.34 -12.77
CA PHE A 289 -0.34 -21.48 -11.98
C PHE A 289 -0.77 -22.92 -11.66
N PRO A 290 -0.61 -23.94 -12.54
CA PRO A 290 -0.96 -25.33 -12.25
C PRO A 290 -0.42 -25.90 -10.92
N PRO A 291 0.85 -25.66 -10.50
CA PRO A 291 1.34 -26.20 -9.22
C PRO A 291 0.74 -25.52 -7.98
N ILE A 292 0.13 -24.33 -8.12
CA ILE A 292 -0.49 -23.60 -7.00
C ILE A 292 -2.02 -23.59 -7.02
N ALA A 293 -2.65 -23.92 -8.16
CA ALA A 293 -4.10 -23.88 -8.29
C ALA A 293 -4.87 -24.65 -7.20
N PRO A 294 -4.48 -25.87 -6.76
CA PRO A 294 -5.15 -26.56 -5.66
C PRO A 294 -5.05 -25.82 -4.31
N PHE A 295 -3.99 -25.05 -4.07
CA PHE A 295 -3.89 -24.17 -2.90
C PHE A 295 -4.80 -22.95 -3.05
N LEU A 296 -4.80 -22.31 -4.22
CA LEU A 296 -5.63 -21.12 -4.49
C LEU A 296 -7.12 -21.45 -4.36
N CYS A 297 -7.61 -22.53 -4.96
CA CYS A 297 -8.99 -22.98 -4.82
C CYS A 297 -9.38 -23.19 -3.35
N ARG A 298 -8.55 -23.92 -2.58
CA ARG A 298 -8.80 -24.17 -1.15
C ARG A 298 -8.79 -22.90 -0.29
N SER A 299 -7.93 -21.93 -0.60
CA SER A 299 -7.92 -20.64 0.08
C SER A 299 -9.12 -19.77 -0.29
N PHE A 300 -9.56 -19.78 -1.54
CA PHE A 300 -10.76 -19.04 -1.97
C PHE A 300 -12.04 -19.65 -1.40
N LEU A 301 -12.15 -20.99 -1.31
CA LEU A 301 -13.25 -21.68 -0.63
C LEU A 301 -13.27 -21.32 0.87
N ARG A 302 -12.15 -21.41 1.58
CA ARG A 302 -12.07 -21.00 3.00
C ARG A 302 -12.48 -19.53 3.22
N LEU A 303 -12.05 -18.62 2.35
CA LEU A 303 -12.48 -17.22 2.40
C LEU A 303 -13.97 -17.06 2.08
N HIS A 304 -14.53 -17.90 1.21
CA HIS A 304 -15.96 -17.91 0.91
C HIS A 304 -16.79 -18.41 2.11
N ASP A 305 -16.35 -19.48 2.78
CA ASP A 305 -17.05 -20.09 3.91
C ASP A 305 -16.97 -19.25 5.20
N HIS A 306 -15.85 -18.55 5.42
CA HIS A 306 -15.62 -17.80 6.66
C HIS A 306 -16.13 -16.35 6.64
N HIS A 307 -16.29 -15.70 5.48
CA HIS A 307 -16.75 -14.30 5.41
C HIS A 307 -18.23 -14.19 5.04
N THR A 308 -18.98 -13.44 5.85
CA THR A 308 -20.40 -13.14 5.60
C THR A 308 -20.63 -12.17 4.44
N ASP A 309 -19.67 -11.28 4.17
CA ASP A 309 -19.73 -10.29 3.09
C ASP A 309 -19.92 -10.97 1.71
N ALA A 310 -21.00 -10.59 1.04
CA ALA A 310 -21.30 -11.04 -0.31
C ALA A 310 -20.23 -10.59 -1.31
N ALA A 311 -19.63 -9.40 -1.17
CA ALA A 311 -18.64 -8.89 -2.13
C ALA A 311 -17.30 -9.65 -2.07
N VAL A 312 -16.84 -10.04 -0.88
CA VAL A 312 -15.73 -11.00 -0.70
C VAL A 312 -16.08 -12.36 -1.30
N ARG A 313 -17.23 -12.95 -0.96
CA ARG A 313 -17.67 -14.27 -1.45
C ARG A 313 -17.78 -14.34 -2.98
N ASP A 314 -18.38 -13.33 -3.60
CA ASP A 314 -18.45 -13.13 -5.05
C ASP A 314 -17.06 -13.08 -5.69
N THR A 315 -16.14 -12.36 -5.05
CA THR A 315 -14.78 -12.18 -5.59
C THR A 315 -13.98 -13.48 -5.49
N CYS A 316 -14.18 -14.30 -4.44
CA CYS A 316 -13.58 -15.63 -4.32
C CYS A 316 -14.03 -16.57 -5.46
N VAL A 317 -15.33 -16.60 -5.77
CA VAL A 317 -15.88 -17.40 -6.90
C VAL A 317 -15.33 -16.88 -8.23
N LYS A 318 -15.33 -15.56 -8.45
CA LYS A 318 -14.78 -14.93 -9.66
C LYS A 318 -13.28 -15.22 -9.82
N LEU A 319 -12.51 -15.28 -8.73
CA LEU A 319 -11.08 -15.64 -8.74
C LEU A 319 -10.85 -17.11 -9.09
N ALA A 320 -11.62 -18.03 -8.50
CA ALA A 320 -11.52 -19.46 -8.80
C ALA A 320 -11.81 -19.74 -10.29
N LEU A 321 -12.85 -19.13 -10.84
CA LEU A 321 -13.24 -19.27 -12.26
C LEU A 321 -12.32 -18.51 -13.24
N SER A 322 -11.54 -17.53 -12.78
CA SER A 322 -10.60 -16.75 -13.61
C SER A 322 -9.13 -17.15 -13.44
N LEU A 323 -8.86 -18.29 -12.79
CA LEU A 323 -7.50 -18.84 -12.68
C LEU A 323 -6.87 -19.04 -14.08
N PRO A 324 -5.72 -18.41 -14.39
CA PRO A 324 -5.08 -18.50 -15.70
C PRO A 324 -4.40 -19.86 -15.86
N LEU A 325 -5.18 -20.82 -16.37
CA LEU A 325 -4.86 -22.24 -16.55
C LEU A 325 -5.32 -22.68 -17.94
N ALA A 326 -4.79 -23.81 -18.45
CA ALA A 326 -5.37 -24.43 -19.63
C ALA A 326 -6.77 -25.01 -19.32
N ILE A 327 -7.69 -24.98 -20.28
CA ILE A 327 -9.08 -25.45 -20.08
C ILE A 327 -9.13 -26.91 -19.57
N SER A 328 -8.25 -27.78 -20.07
CA SER A 328 -8.11 -29.16 -19.61
C SER A 328 -7.68 -29.27 -18.14
N GLN A 329 -6.91 -28.31 -17.62
CA GLN A 329 -6.51 -28.24 -16.22
C GLN A 329 -7.61 -27.61 -15.34
N GLN A 330 -8.34 -26.62 -15.86
CA GLN A 330 -9.51 -26.05 -15.19
C GLN A 330 -10.58 -27.13 -14.97
N VAL A 331 -10.89 -27.95 -15.98
CA VAL A 331 -11.86 -29.05 -15.87
C VAL A 331 -11.47 -30.09 -14.80
N LEU A 332 -10.17 -30.33 -14.59
CA LEU A 332 -9.68 -31.20 -13.51
C LEU A 332 -9.76 -30.59 -12.10
N LEU A 333 -9.97 -29.26 -12.01
CA LEU A 333 -10.14 -28.52 -10.76
C LEU A 333 -11.61 -28.25 -10.41
N ILE A 334 -12.54 -28.33 -11.37
CA ILE A 334 -13.99 -28.20 -11.12
C ILE A 334 -14.49 -29.15 -10.02
N PRO A 335 -14.05 -30.43 -9.91
CA PRO A 335 -14.43 -31.31 -8.80
C PRO A 335 -13.82 -30.95 -7.42
N GLN A 336 -13.09 -29.84 -7.32
CA GLN A 336 -12.49 -29.31 -6.09
C GLN A 336 -12.94 -27.86 -5.80
N LEU A 337 -14.04 -27.42 -6.42
CA LEU A 337 -14.65 -26.09 -6.33
C LEU A 337 -16.17 -26.22 -6.10
#